data_AF-A0AAE0T7H3-F1
#
_entry.id   AF-A0AAE0T7H3-F1
#
_cell.length_a   1.000
_cell.length_b   1.000
_cell.length_c   1.000
_cell.angle_alpha   90.00
_cell.angle_beta   90.00
_cell.angle_gamma   90.00
#
_symmetry.space_group_name_H-M   'P 1'
#
loop_
_entity.id
_entity.type
_entity.pdbx_description
1 polymer ?
#
loop_
_entity_poly.entity_id
_entity_poly.type
_entity_poly.pdbx_seq_one_letter_code
_entity_poly.pdbx_strand_id
1 'polypeptide(L)'
;MLDTLISIGDTLKEIRETKGFHLQEVAEKTTINYTSLSRIETGKRLPTKPQVQILASFYKYSEQELIKQLISDKIIYEVQNEDFGLEGFILAEQKIKYGNSLFNDYENLDKFELHSRRYIGNKAKLTDWIMEIIRQETKGNETFIDVFSGTSIVAKEAMKTYKNVVLNDILISNNIAYQAFYDSENWNSKKIIDIVNEYNVLNPKDIKENYFSKNFGGKFYEHDISKLIGHIRQDIENRKNELNSKEYAILLTSLIYTIDRLANTVGHFDAYIKKPITKRPLNFRLIKTEDFAGAKIYKEDANKLVRKLKGDIAYIDPPYNSRQYSRFYHIYENLVQWKKPELFGVALKPEPENMSEYCTSRAKYAFKDLVENLNVKYLAVSYNNTYKSKSKSSANKIKYEEILEILNSVGETQQSQNPKAFFDSVFEVIQEYNLSHSYIKDIVPQELKDEWIKTYYAKFNKKGFDKLKADYNSSTEKSVLQLYLLLIFGFNRMLRFNSKGEYNLPVDFFKEIEFQEDDFVYLDPPYLITFSEYNKLWNEETEKRLLDFLEWLDAQNVKFAVSNVSHYKGKINQQFFEWRRQHNSFDIKSNYISYHDNSNKEFKEVLITNYEPEIFVPTQETINFTELETVLR
;
A
#
# COMPACT_ATOMS: atom_id res chain seq x y z
N MET A 1 44.80 -12.44 20.36
CA MET A 1 45.79 -11.49 20.91
C MET A 1 45.03 -10.46 21.72
N LEU A 2 44.82 -10.75 23.00
CA LEU A 2 44.43 -9.76 24.00
C LEU A 2 45.74 -9.27 24.60
N ASP A 3 46.43 -8.39 23.87
CA ASP A 3 47.45 -7.58 24.53
C ASP A 3 46.67 -6.70 25.51
N THR A 4 47.06 -6.75 26.77
CA THR A 4 46.55 -5.95 27.88
C THR A 4 46.05 -4.59 27.40
N LEU A 5 44.77 -4.24 27.65
CA LEU A 5 44.23 -2.92 27.37
C LEU A 5 45.01 -1.89 28.20
N ILE A 6 46.09 -1.34 27.63
CA ILE A 6 46.94 -0.33 28.24
C ILE A 6 46.09 0.92 28.42
N SER A 7 45.87 1.34 29.66
CA SER A 7 45.15 2.59 29.94
C SER A 7 46.01 3.80 29.54
N ILE A 8 45.39 4.97 29.38
CA ILE A 8 46.12 6.23 29.24
C ILE A 8 47.05 6.47 30.43
N GLY A 9 46.66 6.00 31.63
CA GLY A 9 47.49 6.06 32.83
C GLY A 9 48.78 5.26 32.66
N ASP A 10 48.67 4.02 32.21
CA ASP A 10 49.81 3.14 31.94
C ASP A 10 50.69 3.70 30.83
N THR A 11 50.08 4.23 29.76
CA THR A 11 50.81 4.85 28.64
C THR A 11 51.58 6.09 29.11
N LEU A 12 50.96 6.97 29.91
CA LEU A 12 51.62 8.16 30.46
C LEU A 12 52.78 7.79 31.39
N LYS A 13 52.58 6.75 32.21
CA LYS A 13 53.62 6.21 33.11
C LYS A 13 54.80 5.65 32.31
N GLU A 14 54.53 4.85 31.28
CA GLU A 14 55.56 4.28 30.40
C GLU A 14 56.34 5.38 29.66
N ILE A 15 55.64 6.38 29.09
CA ILE A 15 56.27 7.53 28.43
C ILE A 15 57.18 8.28 29.41
N ARG A 16 56.72 8.51 30.64
CA ARG A 16 57.47 9.20 31.69
C ARG A 16 58.75 8.44 32.03
N GLU A 17 58.64 7.14 32.29
CA GLU A 17 59.75 6.28 32.70
C GLU A 17 60.76 6.11 31.56
N THR A 18 60.28 5.92 30.32
CA THR A 18 61.13 5.83 29.13
C THR A 18 61.90 7.11 28.86
N LYS A 19 61.31 8.27 29.16
CA LYS A 19 61.96 9.58 29.02
C LYS A 19 62.82 9.97 30.23
N GLY A 20 62.89 9.11 31.25
CA GLY A 20 63.73 9.30 32.43
C GLY A 20 63.23 10.38 33.39
N PHE A 21 61.94 10.76 33.33
CA PHE A 21 61.39 11.80 34.20
C PHE A 21 60.88 11.24 35.53
N HIS A 22 61.18 11.94 36.62
CA HIS A 22 60.53 11.67 37.90
C HIS A 22 59.12 12.28 37.93
N LEU A 23 58.18 11.62 38.62
CA LEU A 23 56.80 12.09 38.70
C LEU A 23 56.68 13.50 39.32
N GLN A 24 57.57 13.81 40.28
CA GLN A 24 57.64 15.13 40.89
C GLN A 24 58.16 16.21 39.93
N GLU A 25 59.14 15.87 39.09
CA GLU A 25 59.65 16.77 38.05
C GLU A 25 58.56 17.11 37.02
N VAL A 26 57.74 16.12 36.65
CA VAL A 26 56.60 16.32 35.75
C VAL A 26 55.57 17.24 36.41
N ALA A 27 55.25 17.04 37.69
CA ALA A 27 54.30 17.87 38.42
C ALA A 27 54.72 19.35 38.46
N GLU A 28 55.99 19.61 38.73
CA GLU A 28 56.55 20.97 38.79
C GLU A 28 56.55 21.65 37.42
N LYS A 29 56.97 20.94 36.37
CA LYS A 29 57.11 21.50 35.01
C LYS A 29 55.77 21.63 34.27
N THR A 30 54.80 20.77 34.57
CA THR A 30 53.46 20.81 33.94
C THR A 30 52.44 21.61 34.72
N THR A 31 52.77 22.04 35.95
CA THR A 31 51.84 22.66 36.92
C THR A 31 50.65 21.76 37.30
N ILE A 32 50.68 20.48 36.94
CA ILE A 32 49.67 19.50 37.33
C ILE A 32 50.03 18.97 38.72
N ASN A 33 49.07 19.02 39.65
CA ASN A 33 49.29 18.55 41.02
C ASN A 33 49.81 17.09 41.06
N TYR A 34 50.87 16.85 41.84
CA TYR A 34 51.51 15.54 42.00
C TYR A 34 50.53 14.40 42.32
N THR A 35 49.64 14.62 43.29
CA THR A 35 48.61 13.63 43.67
C THR A 35 47.66 13.34 42.51
N SER A 36 47.38 14.34 41.66
CA SER A 36 46.59 14.14 40.45
C SER A 36 47.34 13.27 39.43
N LEU A 37 48.62 13.57 39.16
CA LEU A 37 49.44 12.77 38.23
C LEU A 37 49.59 11.32 38.70
N SER A 38 49.85 11.10 39.99
CA SER A 38 49.92 9.76 40.58
C SER A 38 48.60 9.00 40.42
N ARG A 39 47.45 9.64 40.69
CA ARG A 39 46.14 9.01 40.49
C ARG A 39 45.83 8.73 39.03
N ILE A 40 46.34 9.55 38.11
CA ILE A 40 46.23 9.33 36.66
C ILE A 40 47.04 8.11 36.24
N GLU A 41 48.33 8.04 36.59
CA GLU A 41 49.22 6.92 36.22
C GLU A 41 48.84 5.60 36.89
N THR A 42 48.09 5.63 37.99
CA THR A 42 47.57 4.43 38.67
C THR A 42 46.17 4.02 38.23
N GLY A 43 45.59 4.70 37.23
CA GLY A 43 44.23 4.42 36.72
C GLY A 43 43.10 4.79 37.70
N LYS A 44 43.40 5.34 38.87
CA LYS A 44 42.41 5.77 39.88
C LYS A 44 41.64 7.03 39.46
N ARG A 45 42.11 7.75 38.44
CA ARG A 45 41.48 8.97 37.92
C ARG A 45 41.81 9.16 36.45
N LEU A 46 40.82 9.49 35.62
CA LEU A 46 41.07 9.90 34.24
C LEU A 46 41.65 11.32 34.16
N PRO A 47 42.64 11.60 33.29
CA PRO A 47 43.14 12.94 33.07
C PRO A 47 42.09 13.80 32.33
N THR A 48 42.10 15.11 32.58
CA THR A 48 41.29 16.05 31.78
C THR A 48 41.95 16.29 30.41
N LYS A 49 41.16 16.72 29.41
CA LYS A 49 41.72 17.06 28.08
C LYS A 49 42.87 18.08 28.17
N PRO A 50 42.76 19.18 28.95
CA PRO A 50 43.89 20.09 29.15
C PRO A 50 45.12 19.42 29.78
N GLN A 51 44.94 18.52 30.76
CA GLN A 51 46.07 17.78 31.34
C GLN A 51 46.77 16.90 30.31
N VAL A 52 46.01 16.22 29.44
CA VAL A 52 46.59 15.42 28.35
C VAL A 52 47.37 16.29 27.37
N GLN A 53 46.88 17.48 27.02
CA GLN A 53 47.57 18.42 26.12
C GLN A 53 48.88 18.92 26.71
N ILE A 54 48.88 19.28 28.00
CA ILE A 54 50.08 19.71 28.71
C ILE A 54 51.10 18.57 28.76
N LEU A 55 50.67 17.35 29.10
CA LEU A 55 51.54 16.17 29.17
C LEU A 55 52.08 15.77 27.79
N ALA A 56 51.26 15.84 26.74
CA ALA A 56 51.68 15.58 25.36
C ALA A 56 52.79 16.54 24.92
N SER A 57 52.61 17.84 25.20
CA SER A 57 53.60 18.88 24.93
C SER A 57 54.89 18.66 25.73
N PHE A 58 54.77 18.41 27.04
CA PHE A 58 55.91 18.16 27.93
C PHE A 58 56.72 16.95 27.50
N TYR A 59 56.05 15.83 27.22
CA TYR A 59 56.69 14.61 26.78
C TYR A 59 57.11 14.64 25.30
N LYS A 60 56.73 15.64 24.51
CA LYS A 60 56.89 15.63 23.04
C LYS A 60 56.33 14.34 22.43
N TYR A 61 55.11 14.00 22.82
CA TYR A 61 54.37 12.83 22.35
C TYR A 61 53.13 13.30 21.57
N SER A 62 52.57 12.42 20.74
CA SER A 62 51.39 12.74 19.94
C SER A 62 50.19 13.06 20.83
N GLU A 63 49.74 14.33 20.83
CA GLU A 63 48.49 14.75 21.47
C GLU A 63 47.31 13.94 20.91
N GLN A 64 47.31 13.67 19.60
CA GLN A 64 46.25 12.91 18.94
C GLN A 64 46.13 11.49 19.50
N GLU A 65 47.25 10.79 19.72
CA GLU A 65 47.24 9.43 20.26
C GLU A 65 46.81 9.39 21.72
N LEU A 66 47.28 10.33 22.55
CA LEU A 66 46.84 10.41 23.95
C LEU A 66 45.37 10.83 24.07
N ILE A 67 44.86 11.66 23.16
CA ILE A 67 43.43 11.99 23.11
C ILE A 67 42.61 10.76 22.72
N LYS A 68 43.05 9.93 21.76
CA LYS A 68 42.37 8.68 21.40
C LYS A 68 42.27 7.74 22.59
N GLN A 69 43.38 7.54 23.31
CA GLN A 69 43.39 6.74 24.54
C GLN A 69 42.50 7.34 25.64
N LEU A 70 42.52 8.66 25.83
CA LEU A 70 41.63 9.32 26.80
C LEU A 70 40.16 9.07 26.49
N ILE A 71 39.78 9.16 25.21
CA ILE A 71 38.40 8.93 24.77
C ILE A 71 38.03 7.45 24.98
N SER A 72 38.92 6.53 24.61
CA SER A 72 38.73 5.09 24.84
C SER A 72 38.49 4.78 26.32
N ASP A 73 39.37 5.25 27.20
CA ASP A 73 39.27 5.00 28.64
C ASP A 73 38.06 5.68 29.27
N LYS A 74 37.65 6.86 28.77
CA LYS A 74 36.40 7.51 29.18
C LYS A 74 35.19 6.67 28.84
N ILE A 75 35.13 6.14 27.62
CA ILE A 75 34.01 5.29 27.19
C ILE A 75 33.95 4.04 28.08
N ILE A 76 35.09 3.35 28.27
CA ILE A 76 35.17 2.18 29.15
C ILE A 76 34.74 2.54 30.57
N TYR A 77 35.25 3.64 31.13
CA TYR A 77 34.91 4.08 32.48
C TYR A 77 33.40 4.30 32.70
N GLU A 78 32.70 4.84 31.70
CA GLU A 78 31.26 5.11 31.76
C GLU A 78 30.40 3.84 31.55
N VAL A 79 30.84 2.89 30.73
CA VAL A 79 29.98 1.76 30.31
C VAL A 79 30.36 0.40 30.93
N GLN A 80 31.59 0.21 31.42
CA GLN A 80 32.10 -1.13 31.81
C GLN A 80 31.32 -1.83 32.94
N ASN A 81 30.64 -1.06 33.81
CA ASN A 81 29.94 -1.59 34.99
C ASN A 81 28.41 -1.51 34.84
N GLU A 82 27.91 -1.13 33.67
CA GLU A 82 26.47 -1.05 33.40
C GLU A 82 25.95 -2.39 32.84
N ASP A 83 24.74 -2.80 33.24
CA ASP A 83 24.13 -4.08 32.84
C ASP A 83 24.06 -4.28 31.31
N PHE A 84 23.92 -3.18 30.56
CA PHE A 84 23.87 -3.15 29.10
C PHE A 84 25.00 -2.29 28.50
N GLY A 85 26.14 -2.22 29.18
CA GLY A 85 27.23 -1.32 28.83
C GLY A 85 27.80 -1.54 27.43
N LEU A 86 27.99 -2.80 27.04
CA LEU A 86 28.52 -3.15 25.72
C LEU A 86 27.50 -2.86 24.61
N GLU A 87 26.24 -3.22 24.81
CA GLU A 87 25.14 -2.94 23.89
C GLU A 87 24.93 -1.44 23.71
N GLY A 88 24.98 -0.67 24.82
CA GLY A 88 24.92 0.78 24.81
C GLY A 88 26.11 1.43 24.07
N PHE A 89 27.31 0.87 24.21
CA PHE A 89 28.48 1.32 23.46
C PHE A 89 28.35 1.04 21.95
N ILE A 90 27.93 -0.16 21.56
CA ILE A 90 27.67 -0.51 20.16
C ILE A 90 26.64 0.45 19.57
N LEU A 91 25.57 0.75 20.31
CA LEU A 91 24.56 1.71 19.92
C LEU A 91 25.12 3.13 19.77
N ALA A 92 25.99 3.57 20.68
CA ALA A 92 26.63 4.88 20.61
C ALA A 92 27.60 4.98 19.42
N GLU A 93 28.40 3.94 19.17
CA GLU A 93 29.27 3.83 17.99
C GLU A 93 28.45 3.97 16.70
N GLN A 94 27.31 3.28 16.62
CA GLN A 94 26.42 3.37 15.48
C GLN A 94 25.79 4.77 15.35
N LYS A 95 25.38 5.42 16.43
CA LYS A 95 24.89 6.81 16.41
C LYS A 95 25.98 7.79 15.96
N ILE A 96 27.23 7.56 16.32
CA ILE A 96 28.37 8.36 15.85
C ILE A 96 28.60 8.14 14.35
N LYS A 97 28.55 6.88 13.91
CA LYS A 97 28.77 6.50 12.50
C LYS A 97 27.64 6.96 11.57
N TYR A 98 26.40 6.95 12.05
CA TYR A 98 25.20 7.14 11.23
C TYR A 98 24.31 8.34 11.61
N GLY A 99 24.62 9.07 12.69
CA GLY A 99 23.88 10.25 13.15
C GLY A 99 22.70 9.97 14.09
N ASN A 100 22.22 11.01 14.78
CA ASN A 100 21.19 10.91 15.83
C ASN A 100 19.75 10.72 15.32
N SER A 101 19.47 10.96 14.04
CA SER A 101 18.10 11.11 13.52
C SER A 101 17.56 9.90 12.73
N LEU A 102 18.38 8.91 12.40
CA LEU A 102 18.04 7.85 11.44
C LEU A 102 18.61 6.49 11.85
N PHE A 103 18.62 6.20 13.16
CA PHE A 103 19.09 4.91 13.63
C PHE A 103 17.97 3.84 13.48
N ASN A 104 18.28 2.81 12.70
CA ASN A 104 17.58 1.55 12.69
C ASN A 104 18.24 0.64 13.73
N ASP A 105 17.53 0.34 14.82
CA ASP A 105 18.00 -0.54 15.89
C ASP A 105 18.08 -1.99 15.42
N TYR A 106 19.25 -2.63 15.50
CA TYR A 106 19.50 -3.95 14.94
C TYR A 106 18.58 -5.03 15.54
N GLU A 107 18.31 -4.97 16.84
CA GLU A 107 17.45 -5.94 17.53
C GLU A 107 15.97 -5.53 17.55
N ASN A 108 15.69 -4.22 17.58
CA ASN A 108 14.32 -3.67 17.61
C ASN A 108 13.81 -3.18 16.24
N LEU A 109 14.51 -3.53 15.15
CA LEU A 109 14.13 -3.17 13.80
C LEU A 109 12.82 -3.86 13.46
N ASP A 110 11.80 -3.04 13.36
CA ASP A 110 10.55 -3.38 12.74
C ASP A 110 10.89 -3.87 11.30
N LYS A 111 10.63 -5.14 10.99
CA LYS A 111 10.99 -5.77 9.71
C LYS A 111 9.80 -5.81 8.77
N PHE A 112 10.05 -5.86 7.46
CA PHE A 112 8.96 -6.09 6.51
C PHE A 112 8.52 -7.55 6.58
N GLU A 113 7.25 -7.76 6.87
CA GLU A 113 6.63 -9.06 6.73
C GLU A 113 6.24 -9.30 5.27
N LEU A 114 6.07 -10.57 4.91
CA LEU A 114 5.71 -10.99 3.55
C LEU A 114 4.50 -10.21 2.99
N HIS A 115 3.48 -9.97 3.82
CA HIS A 115 2.23 -9.32 3.43
C HIS A 115 2.34 -7.79 3.23
N SER A 116 3.49 -7.17 3.57
CA SER A 116 3.68 -5.72 3.48
C SER A 116 3.82 -5.18 2.05
N ARG A 117 4.04 -6.05 1.04
CA ARG A 117 4.14 -5.64 -0.37
C ARG A 117 2.77 -5.59 -1.04
N ARG A 118 2.44 -4.49 -1.69
CA ARG A 118 1.23 -4.38 -2.50
C ARG A 118 1.34 -5.29 -3.73
N TYR A 119 0.33 -6.16 -3.90
CA TYR A 119 0.26 -7.05 -5.05
C TYR A 119 -1.19 -7.39 -5.39
N ILE A 120 -1.57 -7.14 -6.64
CA ILE A 120 -2.88 -7.50 -7.18
C ILE A 120 -3.10 -9.01 -7.08
N GLY A 121 -4.27 -9.41 -6.57
CA GLY A 121 -4.63 -10.82 -6.41
C GLY A 121 -4.07 -11.50 -5.15
N ASN A 122 -3.34 -10.79 -4.28
CA ASN A 122 -2.83 -11.33 -3.01
C ASN A 122 -3.95 -11.95 -2.16
N LYS A 123 -3.72 -13.18 -1.69
CA LYS A 123 -4.68 -14.01 -0.96
C LYS A 123 -4.58 -13.93 0.57
N ALA A 124 -3.83 -12.98 1.13
CA ALA A 124 -3.62 -12.86 2.57
C ALA A 124 -4.92 -13.00 3.40
N LYS A 125 -6.00 -12.32 2.99
CA LYS A 125 -7.31 -12.38 3.69
C LYS A 125 -8.09 -13.68 3.51
N LEU A 126 -7.73 -14.51 2.53
CA LEU A 126 -8.41 -15.76 2.20
C LEU A 126 -7.61 -17.00 2.57
N THR A 127 -6.37 -16.82 3.04
CA THR A 127 -5.41 -17.93 3.17
C THR A 127 -5.86 -18.95 4.20
N ASP A 128 -6.36 -18.51 5.36
CA ASP A 128 -6.90 -19.41 6.40
C ASP A 128 -8.05 -20.27 5.87
N TRP A 129 -8.98 -19.66 5.14
CA TRP A 129 -10.13 -20.34 4.55
C TRP A 129 -9.71 -21.35 3.48
N ILE A 130 -8.79 -20.97 2.59
CA ILE A 130 -8.24 -21.85 1.54
C ILE A 130 -7.58 -23.06 2.19
N MET A 131 -6.72 -22.84 3.19
CA MET A 131 -5.99 -23.91 3.84
C MET A 131 -6.88 -24.80 4.70
N GLU A 132 -7.95 -24.26 5.30
CA GLU A 132 -8.94 -25.06 6.02
C GLU A 132 -9.67 -26.02 5.08
N ILE A 133 -10.14 -25.56 3.92
CA ILE A 133 -10.76 -26.44 2.91
C ILE A 133 -9.78 -27.53 2.49
N ILE A 134 -8.54 -27.16 2.19
CA ILE A 134 -7.51 -28.12 1.78
C ILE A 134 -7.30 -29.17 2.89
N ARG A 135 -7.22 -28.76 4.16
CA ARG A 135 -7.07 -29.71 5.28
C ARG A 135 -8.25 -30.65 5.44
N GLN A 136 -9.47 -30.18 5.22
CA GLN A 136 -10.69 -30.98 5.37
C GLN A 136 -10.88 -31.99 4.24
N GLU A 137 -10.57 -31.57 3.00
CA GLU A 137 -10.87 -32.34 1.79
C GLU A 137 -9.71 -33.21 1.30
N THR A 138 -8.50 -33.03 1.83
CA THR A 138 -7.29 -33.72 1.33
C THR A 138 -6.55 -34.48 2.42
N LYS A 139 -5.71 -35.44 1.99
CA LYS A 139 -4.88 -36.26 2.88
C LYS A 139 -3.42 -36.23 2.43
N GLY A 140 -2.52 -36.31 3.39
CA GLY A 140 -1.08 -36.24 3.17
C GLY A 140 -0.53 -34.84 3.42
N ASN A 141 0.75 -34.78 3.76
CA ASN A 141 1.44 -33.55 4.13
C ASN A 141 2.91 -33.57 3.67
N GLU A 142 3.23 -34.34 2.63
CA GLU A 142 4.60 -34.48 2.15
C GLU A 142 4.99 -33.34 1.22
N THR A 143 4.19 -33.04 0.20
CA THR A 143 4.53 -31.99 -0.79
C THR A 143 3.32 -31.21 -1.25
N PHE A 144 3.35 -29.90 -1.00
CA PHE A 144 2.43 -28.90 -1.54
C PHE A 144 3.08 -28.19 -2.73
N ILE A 145 2.36 -28.04 -3.84
CA ILE A 145 2.86 -27.35 -5.03
C ILE A 145 2.06 -26.09 -5.26
N ASP A 146 2.66 -24.92 -5.03
CA ASP A 146 2.09 -23.63 -5.42
C ASP A 146 2.61 -23.23 -6.80
N VAL A 147 1.83 -23.52 -7.83
CA VAL A 147 2.24 -23.40 -9.24
C VAL A 147 2.42 -21.94 -9.68
N PHE A 148 1.64 -21.04 -9.07
CA PHE A 148 1.56 -19.61 -9.38
C PHE A 148 1.72 -18.80 -8.08
N SER A 149 2.89 -18.91 -7.46
CA SER A 149 3.09 -18.49 -6.08
C SER A 149 2.89 -16.99 -5.83
N GLY A 150 3.11 -16.10 -6.81
CA GLY A 150 2.88 -14.66 -6.63
C GLY A 150 3.66 -14.09 -5.44
N THR A 151 2.98 -13.63 -4.39
CA THR A 151 3.60 -13.18 -3.13
C THR A 151 3.87 -14.30 -2.12
N SER A 152 3.73 -15.56 -2.52
CA SER A 152 3.91 -16.78 -1.72
C SER A 152 3.08 -16.87 -0.44
N ILE A 153 1.97 -16.14 -0.33
CA ILE A 153 1.18 -16.08 0.90
C ILE A 153 0.49 -17.42 1.21
N VAL A 154 0.01 -18.12 0.17
CA VAL A 154 -0.59 -19.46 0.31
C VAL A 154 0.49 -20.49 0.58
N ALA A 155 1.59 -20.47 -0.17
CA ALA A 155 2.77 -21.29 0.11
C ALA A 155 3.27 -21.16 1.55
N LYS A 156 3.37 -19.93 2.09
CA LYS A 156 3.76 -19.68 3.49
C LYS A 156 2.85 -20.39 4.48
N GLU A 157 1.55 -20.34 4.27
CA GLU A 157 0.61 -21.03 5.16
C GLU A 157 0.71 -22.55 5.00
N ALA A 158 0.93 -23.04 3.77
CA ALA A 158 1.18 -24.45 3.52
C ALA A 158 2.44 -24.97 4.23
N MET A 159 3.50 -24.16 4.37
CA MET A 159 4.73 -24.55 5.09
C MET A 159 4.49 -24.91 6.56
N LYS A 160 3.39 -24.45 7.18
CA LYS A 160 3.02 -24.84 8.55
C LYS A 160 2.56 -26.29 8.66
N THR A 161 2.14 -26.89 7.55
CA THR A 161 1.54 -28.24 7.52
C THR A 161 2.34 -29.23 6.69
N TYR A 162 2.92 -28.78 5.56
CA TYR A 162 3.59 -29.63 4.59
C TYR A 162 5.10 -29.63 4.78
N LYS A 163 5.74 -30.81 4.63
CA LYS A 163 7.20 -30.96 4.75
C LYS A 163 7.99 -30.31 3.61
N ASN A 164 7.44 -30.35 2.40
CA ASN A 164 8.01 -29.71 1.23
C ASN A 164 6.97 -28.78 0.60
N VAL A 165 7.42 -27.59 0.20
CA VAL A 165 6.59 -26.63 -0.52
C VAL A 165 7.33 -26.19 -1.77
N VAL A 166 6.75 -26.47 -2.93
CA VAL A 166 7.24 -26.00 -4.22
C VAL A 166 6.66 -24.61 -4.47
N LEU A 167 7.53 -23.64 -4.76
CA LEU A 167 7.15 -22.28 -5.14
C LEU A 167 7.61 -22.02 -6.57
N ASN A 168 6.71 -21.57 -7.42
CA ASN A 168 7.02 -21.20 -8.79
C ASN A 168 6.37 -19.88 -9.20
N ASP A 169 7.15 -19.02 -9.86
CA ASP A 169 6.65 -17.84 -10.54
C ASP A 169 7.58 -17.51 -11.72
N ILE A 170 7.00 -17.01 -12.82
CA ILE A 170 7.78 -16.59 -13.99
C ILE A 170 8.53 -15.27 -13.74
N LEU A 171 8.05 -14.44 -12.80
CA LEU A 171 8.62 -13.15 -12.44
C LEU A 171 9.88 -13.33 -11.59
N ILE A 172 10.98 -12.71 -12.02
CA ILE A 172 12.24 -12.78 -11.27
C ILE A 172 12.14 -12.04 -9.94
N SER A 173 11.34 -10.98 -9.87
CA SER A 173 11.11 -10.21 -8.65
C SER A 173 10.38 -10.99 -7.56
N ASN A 174 9.55 -11.97 -7.94
CA ASN A 174 8.93 -12.87 -6.97
C ASN A 174 9.90 -14.01 -6.61
N ASN A 175 10.59 -14.58 -7.60
CA ASN A 175 11.58 -15.63 -7.36
C ASN A 175 12.71 -15.21 -6.40
N ILE A 176 13.28 -14.02 -6.57
CA ILE A 176 14.29 -13.47 -5.65
C ILE A 176 13.72 -13.25 -4.24
N ALA A 177 12.43 -12.89 -4.14
CA ALA A 177 11.76 -12.77 -2.85
C ALA A 177 11.63 -14.14 -2.17
N TYR A 178 11.31 -15.20 -2.91
CA TYR A 178 11.26 -16.55 -2.34
C TYR A 178 12.62 -16.98 -1.80
N GLN A 179 13.71 -16.70 -2.53
CA GLN A 179 15.07 -16.97 -2.06
C GLN A 179 15.38 -16.18 -0.78
N ALA A 180 15.00 -14.91 -0.73
CA ALA A 180 15.24 -14.05 0.42
C ALA A 180 14.45 -14.51 1.66
N PHE A 181 13.19 -14.93 1.49
CA PHE A 181 12.34 -15.34 2.60
C PHE A 181 12.60 -16.77 3.06
N TYR A 182 12.80 -17.73 2.16
CA TYR A 182 12.68 -19.16 2.51
C TYR A 182 13.93 -20.00 2.28
N ASP A 183 14.91 -19.52 1.51
CA ASP A 183 16.17 -20.25 1.35
C ASP A 183 16.78 -20.49 2.75
N SER A 184 17.46 -21.62 2.95
CA SER A 184 18.07 -21.99 4.22
C SER A 184 19.59 -21.80 4.24
N GLU A 185 20.16 -21.21 3.18
CA GLU A 185 21.56 -20.78 3.18
C GLU A 185 21.84 -19.86 4.39
N ASN A 186 22.97 -20.11 5.08
CA ASN A 186 23.41 -19.25 6.18
C ASN A 186 23.84 -17.89 5.62
N TRP A 187 23.51 -16.80 6.32
CA TRP A 187 23.85 -15.43 5.91
C TRP A 187 24.34 -14.60 7.10
N ASN A 188 25.22 -13.63 6.84
CA ASN A 188 25.75 -12.78 7.90
C ASN A 188 24.84 -11.57 8.10
N SER A 189 24.02 -11.65 9.13
CA SER A 189 23.06 -10.59 9.43
C SER A 189 23.73 -9.28 9.82
N LYS A 190 24.86 -9.29 10.54
CA LYS A 190 25.60 -8.07 10.91
C LYS A 190 26.03 -7.28 9.68
N LYS A 191 26.66 -7.98 8.74
CA LYS A 191 27.11 -7.43 7.46
C LYS A 191 25.98 -6.77 6.67
N ILE A 192 24.81 -7.42 6.58
CA ILE A 192 23.67 -6.89 5.83
C ILE A 192 23.09 -5.64 6.49
N ILE A 193 23.05 -5.59 7.82
CA ILE A 193 22.57 -4.38 8.52
C ILE A 193 23.56 -3.24 8.37
N ASP A 194 24.87 -3.49 8.43
CA ASP A 194 25.89 -2.47 8.19
C ASP A 194 25.71 -1.81 6.80
N ILE A 195 25.49 -2.63 5.76
CA ILE A 195 25.19 -2.17 4.40
C ILE A 195 23.91 -1.33 4.35
N VAL A 196 22.82 -1.81 4.97
CA VAL A 196 21.55 -1.07 4.99
C VAL A 196 21.67 0.26 5.74
N ASN A 197 22.43 0.31 6.83
CA ASN A 197 22.68 1.55 7.57
C ASN A 197 23.51 2.55 6.77
N GLU A 198 24.50 2.07 6.00
CA GLU A 198 25.21 2.92 5.02
C GLU A 198 24.24 3.56 4.02
N TYR A 199 23.22 2.82 3.55
CA TYR A 199 22.22 3.37 2.63
C TYR A 199 21.28 4.39 3.25
N ASN A 200 20.92 4.22 4.52
CA ASN A 200 19.98 5.13 5.21
C ASN A 200 20.58 6.51 5.53
N VAL A 201 21.90 6.64 5.50
CA VAL A 201 22.58 7.93 5.74
C VAL A 201 22.96 8.68 4.46
N LEU A 202 22.66 8.10 3.30
CA LEU A 202 22.95 8.72 2.02
C LEU A 202 22.13 10.02 1.85
N ASN A 203 22.84 11.08 1.48
CA ASN A 203 22.21 12.33 1.11
C ASN A 203 21.95 12.36 -0.40
N PRO A 204 20.69 12.49 -0.86
CA PRO A 204 20.37 12.47 -2.28
C PRO A 204 21.00 13.63 -3.07
N LYS A 205 21.40 14.73 -2.42
CA LYS A 205 22.08 15.86 -3.08
C LYS A 205 23.49 15.51 -3.54
N ASP A 206 24.13 14.55 -2.89
CA ASP A 206 25.49 14.10 -3.20
C ASP A 206 25.51 13.02 -4.29
N ILE A 207 24.33 12.55 -4.71
CA ILE A 207 24.16 11.49 -5.69
C ILE A 207 23.84 12.08 -7.07
N LYS A 208 24.64 11.70 -8.07
CA LYS A 208 24.44 12.08 -9.47
C LYS A 208 23.19 11.40 -10.07
N GLU A 209 22.65 12.01 -11.12
CA GLU A 209 21.59 11.41 -11.94
C GLU A 209 21.99 10.03 -12.46
N ASN A 210 21.07 9.08 -12.39
CA ASN A 210 21.27 7.71 -12.83
C ASN A 210 20.07 7.21 -13.63
N TYR A 211 20.13 5.96 -14.10
CA TYR A 211 19.07 5.38 -14.92
C TYR A 211 17.71 5.43 -14.21
N PHE A 212 17.65 5.19 -12.91
CA PHE A 212 16.40 5.12 -12.17
C PHE A 212 15.77 6.52 -12.02
N SER A 213 16.56 7.54 -11.65
CA SER A 213 16.08 8.92 -11.53
C SER A 213 15.62 9.52 -12.85
N LYS A 214 16.38 9.33 -13.93
CA LYS A 214 16.03 9.83 -15.27
C LYS A 214 14.71 9.25 -15.79
N ASN A 215 14.45 7.99 -15.50
CA ASN A 215 13.28 7.31 -16.04
C ASN A 215 12.07 7.45 -15.12
N PHE A 216 12.21 7.11 -13.84
CA PHE A 216 11.08 6.94 -12.91
C PHE A 216 10.88 8.12 -11.95
N GLY A 217 11.86 9.03 -11.84
CA GLY A 217 11.80 10.21 -10.99
C GLY A 217 10.78 11.25 -11.45
N GLY A 218 10.07 11.85 -10.49
CA GLY A 218 8.96 12.76 -10.75
C GLY A 218 7.70 12.09 -11.30
N LYS A 219 7.69 10.75 -11.42
CA LYS A 219 6.58 9.96 -11.98
C LYS A 219 6.12 8.90 -10.97
N PHE A 220 6.80 7.76 -10.96
CA PHE A 220 6.53 6.65 -10.05
C PHE A 220 7.13 6.89 -8.67
N TYR A 221 8.18 7.70 -8.58
CA TYR A 221 8.86 8.04 -7.34
C TYR A 221 9.22 9.52 -7.32
N GLU A 222 9.41 10.06 -6.12
CA GLU A 222 10.01 11.38 -5.96
C GLU A 222 11.43 11.38 -6.56
N HIS A 223 11.86 12.52 -7.11
CA HIS A 223 13.05 12.59 -7.96
C HIS A 223 14.36 12.31 -7.20
N ASP A 224 14.55 12.91 -6.03
CA ASP A 224 15.73 12.70 -5.19
C ASP A 224 15.75 11.29 -4.58
N ILE A 225 14.58 10.75 -4.22
CA ILE A 225 14.43 9.35 -3.84
C ILE A 225 14.83 8.41 -4.97
N SER A 226 14.50 8.74 -6.22
CA SER A 226 14.87 7.92 -7.36
C SER A 226 16.38 7.88 -7.58
N LYS A 227 17.11 8.95 -7.24
CA LYS A 227 18.58 8.94 -7.24
C LYS A 227 19.11 7.93 -6.23
N LEU A 228 18.59 7.95 -5.01
CA LEU A 228 18.96 7.01 -3.95
C LEU A 228 18.68 5.56 -4.37
N ILE A 229 17.48 5.26 -4.88
CA ILE A 229 17.12 3.90 -5.33
C ILE A 229 18.12 3.40 -6.39
N GLY A 230 18.42 4.24 -7.38
CA GLY A 230 19.36 3.88 -8.44
C GLY A 230 20.80 3.68 -7.95
N HIS A 231 21.25 4.50 -7.01
CA HIS A 231 22.58 4.38 -6.39
C HIS A 231 22.68 3.12 -5.55
N ILE A 232 21.73 2.91 -4.62
CA ILE A 232 21.68 1.74 -3.74
C ILE A 232 21.66 0.45 -4.55
N ARG A 233 20.81 0.37 -5.58
CA ARG A 233 20.76 -0.83 -6.41
C ARG A 233 22.04 -1.06 -7.20
N GLN A 234 22.71 0.00 -7.68
CA GLN A 234 24.01 -0.13 -8.33
C GLN A 234 25.09 -0.62 -7.36
N ASP A 235 25.08 -0.12 -6.13
CA ASP A 235 26.02 -0.55 -5.09
C ASP A 235 25.82 -2.02 -4.70
N ILE A 236 24.57 -2.48 -4.56
CA ILE A 236 24.25 -3.92 -4.38
C ILE A 236 24.82 -4.76 -5.53
N GLU A 237 24.78 -4.27 -6.78
CA GLU A 237 25.40 -5.00 -7.91
C GLU A 237 26.92 -5.04 -7.80
N ASN A 238 27.55 -3.93 -7.40
CA ASN A 238 29.00 -3.85 -7.27
C ASN A 238 29.52 -4.80 -6.17
N ARG A 239 28.75 -4.96 -5.08
CA ARG A 239 29.08 -5.86 -3.96
C ARG A 239 28.73 -7.31 -4.22
N LYS A 240 28.23 -7.69 -5.39
CA LYS A 240 27.72 -9.04 -5.67
C LYS A 240 28.73 -10.15 -5.39
N ASN A 241 30.02 -9.92 -5.64
CA ASN A 241 31.07 -10.90 -5.37
C ASN A 241 31.40 -11.04 -3.87
N GLU A 242 30.99 -10.07 -3.06
CA GLU A 242 31.15 -10.10 -1.60
C GLU A 242 29.98 -10.78 -0.91
N LEU A 243 28.81 -10.90 -1.58
CA LEU A 243 27.56 -11.41 -1.03
C LEU A 243 27.33 -12.86 -1.47
N ASN A 244 26.78 -13.68 -0.57
CA ASN A 244 26.21 -14.97 -1.02
C ASN A 244 24.82 -14.77 -1.67
N SER A 245 24.25 -15.85 -2.23
CA SER A 245 22.97 -15.79 -2.94
C SER A 245 21.85 -15.24 -2.07
N LYS A 246 21.73 -15.73 -0.83
CA LYS A 246 20.68 -15.29 0.07
C LYS A 246 20.87 -13.86 0.56
N GLU A 247 22.08 -13.43 0.88
CA GLU A 247 22.41 -12.06 1.25
C GLU A 247 22.02 -11.07 0.14
N TYR A 248 22.38 -11.40 -1.10
CA TYR A 248 22.00 -10.62 -2.28
C TYR A 248 20.47 -10.57 -2.46
N ALA A 249 19.79 -11.71 -2.28
CA ALA A 249 18.34 -11.80 -2.35
C ALA A 249 17.64 -10.97 -1.26
N ILE A 250 18.15 -11.00 -0.02
CA ILE A 250 17.65 -10.20 1.12
C ILE A 250 17.76 -8.70 0.81
N LEU A 251 18.90 -8.23 0.32
CA LEU A 251 19.09 -6.81 -0.02
C LEU A 251 18.16 -6.37 -1.15
N LEU A 252 18.04 -7.15 -2.23
CA LEU A 252 17.14 -6.81 -3.35
C LEU A 252 15.66 -6.82 -2.93
N THR A 253 15.25 -7.85 -2.21
CA THR A 253 13.86 -7.98 -1.74
C THR A 253 13.52 -6.86 -0.76
N SER A 254 14.42 -6.55 0.18
CA SER A 254 14.24 -5.43 1.11
C SER A 254 14.13 -4.09 0.38
N LEU A 255 14.93 -3.86 -0.66
CA LEU A 255 14.82 -2.67 -1.51
C LEU A 255 13.44 -2.61 -2.20
N ILE A 256 12.94 -3.73 -2.76
CA ILE A 256 11.60 -3.79 -3.37
C ILE A 256 10.52 -3.37 -2.36
N TYR A 257 10.56 -3.91 -1.14
CA TYR A 257 9.57 -3.61 -0.10
C TYR A 257 9.67 -2.16 0.39
N THR A 258 10.88 -1.61 0.52
CA THR A 258 11.09 -0.19 0.83
C THR A 258 10.50 0.71 -0.24
N ILE A 259 10.80 0.46 -1.52
CA ILE A 259 10.32 1.34 -2.60
C ILE A 259 8.82 1.16 -2.87
N ASP A 260 8.23 -0.01 -2.60
CA ASP A 260 6.78 -0.20 -2.77
C ASP A 260 5.98 0.84 -1.98
N ARG A 261 6.42 1.19 -0.76
CA ARG A 261 5.77 2.20 0.10
C ARG A 261 5.98 3.65 -0.37
N LEU A 262 7.01 3.88 -1.18
CA LEU A 262 7.37 5.18 -1.76
C LEU A 262 6.77 5.37 -3.16
N ALA A 263 6.25 4.30 -3.77
CA ALA A 263 5.71 4.36 -5.11
C ALA A 263 4.39 5.14 -5.17
N ASN A 264 4.37 6.14 -6.06
CA ASN A 264 3.27 7.03 -6.38
C ASN A 264 2.23 6.34 -7.31
N THR A 265 1.74 5.20 -6.86
CA THR A 265 0.80 4.33 -7.61
C THR A 265 -0.27 3.75 -6.69
N VAL A 266 -1.27 3.10 -7.29
CA VAL A 266 -2.32 2.35 -6.58
C VAL A 266 -1.94 0.89 -6.29
N GLY A 267 -0.65 0.56 -6.27
CA GLY A 267 -0.15 -0.80 -5.99
C GLY A 267 0.33 -1.60 -7.20
N HIS A 268 0.43 -0.97 -8.38
CA HIS A 268 1.06 -1.54 -9.58
C HIS A 268 1.58 -0.41 -10.48
N PHE A 269 2.47 -0.71 -11.43
CA PHE A 269 3.16 0.28 -12.27
C PHE A 269 2.55 0.44 -13.66
N ASP A 270 1.27 0.09 -13.83
CA ASP A 270 0.57 0.30 -15.11
C ASP A 270 0.25 1.79 -15.36
N ALA A 271 0.21 2.58 -14.28
CA ALA A 271 0.07 4.03 -14.28
C ALA A 271 0.64 4.62 -12.98
N TYR A 272 0.89 5.93 -12.97
CA TYR A 272 1.26 6.70 -11.79
C TYR A 272 0.31 7.89 -11.58
N ILE A 273 0.25 8.40 -10.35
CA ILE A 273 -0.66 9.49 -9.97
C ILE A 273 -0.05 10.83 -10.41
N LYS A 274 -0.80 11.67 -11.14
CA LYS A 274 -0.30 12.97 -11.64
C LYS A 274 -0.24 14.10 -10.59
N LYS A 275 -0.63 13.83 -9.35
CA LYS A 275 -0.56 14.82 -8.25
C LYS A 275 0.90 15.00 -7.80
N PRO A 276 1.26 16.15 -7.21
CA PRO A 276 2.59 16.34 -6.63
C PRO A 276 2.95 15.20 -5.66
N ILE A 277 4.16 14.66 -5.81
CA ILE A 277 4.63 13.54 -5.00
C ILE A 277 5.13 14.10 -3.67
N THR A 278 4.55 13.62 -2.57
CA THR A 278 4.99 14.00 -1.21
C THR A 278 6.40 13.49 -0.97
N LYS A 279 7.30 14.38 -0.54
CA LYS A 279 8.66 14.01 -0.13
C LYS A 279 8.60 13.16 1.14
N ARG A 280 9.22 11.99 1.11
CA ARG A 280 9.35 11.06 2.23
C ARG A 280 10.78 10.54 2.27
N PRO A 281 11.39 10.35 3.44
CA PRO A 281 12.73 9.79 3.53
C PRO A 281 12.75 8.35 3.01
N LEU A 282 13.88 7.93 2.45
CA LEU A 282 14.12 6.52 2.13
C LEU A 282 14.52 5.83 3.44
N ASN A 283 13.58 5.11 4.03
CA ASN A 283 13.83 4.26 5.19
C ASN A 283 14.01 2.83 4.66
N PHE A 284 15.25 2.48 4.31
CA PHE A 284 15.62 1.12 3.92
C PHE A 284 15.50 0.23 5.15
N ARG A 285 14.55 -0.71 5.11
CA ARG A 285 14.27 -1.68 6.17
C ARG A 285 14.41 -3.08 5.63
N LEU A 286 14.93 -3.98 6.45
CA LEU A 286 15.07 -5.39 6.09
C LEU A 286 13.73 -6.12 6.15
N ILE A 287 13.59 -7.15 5.32
CA ILE A 287 12.56 -8.17 5.48
C ILE A 287 12.81 -9.05 6.70
N LYS A 288 11.74 -9.69 7.20
CA LYS A 288 11.81 -10.76 8.18
C LYS A 288 11.91 -12.09 7.42
N THR A 289 13.07 -12.74 7.45
CA THR A 289 13.24 -14.05 6.82
C THR A 289 12.46 -15.12 7.58
N GLU A 290 12.03 -16.15 6.87
CA GLU A 290 11.23 -17.28 7.36
C GLU A 290 11.80 -18.57 6.74
N ASP A 291 13.09 -18.81 6.98
CA ASP A 291 13.85 -19.92 6.42
C ASP A 291 13.09 -21.24 6.54
N PHE A 292 12.95 -21.95 5.41
CA PHE A 292 12.21 -23.19 5.36
C PHE A 292 12.96 -24.22 4.52
N ALA A 293 13.60 -25.20 5.17
CA ALA A 293 14.42 -26.21 4.51
C ALA A 293 13.66 -27.02 3.43
N GLY A 294 12.33 -27.14 3.56
CA GLY A 294 11.47 -27.80 2.58
C GLY A 294 11.10 -26.96 1.36
N ALA A 295 11.59 -25.71 1.24
CA ALA A 295 11.28 -24.81 0.13
C ALA A 295 12.00 -25.27 -1.15
N LYS A 296 11.23 -25.49 -2.22
CA LYS A 296 11.75 -25.82 -3.55
C LYS A 296 11.35 -24.71 -4.51
N ILE A 297 12.30 -23.83 -4.80
CA ILE A 297 12.04 -22.56 -5.50
C ILE A 297 12.39 -22.68 -6.99
N TYR A 298 11.43 -22.36 -7.86
CA TYR A 298 11.57 -22.39 -9.31
C TYR A 298 11.19 -21.05 -9.94
N LYS A 299 11.76 -20.82 -11.12
CA LYS A 299 11.39 -19.73 -12.04
C LYS A 299 11.27 -20.29 -13.45
N GLU A 300 10.17 -21.02 -13.69
CA GLU A 300 9.90 -21.65 -14.96
C GLU A 300 8.45 -21.37 -15.38
N ASP A 301 8.18 -21.53 -16.68
CA ASP A 301 6.82 -21.62 -17.17
C ASP A 301 6.07 -22.75 -16.43
N ALA A 302 4.90 -22.42 -15.88
CA ALA A 302 4.13 -23.33 -15.04
C ALA A 302 3.84 -24.66 -15.73
N ASN A 303 3.40 -24.62 -17.00
CA ASN A 303 3.08 -25.81 -17.78
C ASN A 303 4.33 -26.68 -17.99
N LYS A 304 5.49 -26.08 -18.28
CA LYS A 304 6.73 -26.85 -18.41
C LYS A 304 7.18 -27.48 -17.09
N LEU A 305 7.04 -26.74 -15.98
CA LEU A 305 7.50 -27.19 -14.68
C LEU A 305 6.68 -28.38 -14.15
N VAL A 306 5.34 -28.33 -14.23
CA VAL A 306 4.47 -29.33 -13.60
C VAL A 306 4.73 -30.76 -14.09
N ARG A 307 5.22 -30.92 -15.32
CA ARG A 307 5.61 -32.22 -15.91
C ARG A 307 6.77 -32.91 -15.19
N LYS A 308 7.56 -32.14 -14.43
CA LYS A 308 8.72 -32.62 -13.66
C LYS A 308 8.41 -32.76 -12.18
N LEU A 309 7.22 -32.30 -11.74
CA LEU A 309 6.84 -32.27 -10.35
C LEU A 309 5.96 -33.45 -9.98
N LYS A 310 6.06 -33.86 -8.73
CA LYS A 310 5.16 -34.83 -8.09
C LYS A 310 4.88 -34.34 -6.68
N GLY A 311 3.63 -34.42 -6.24
CA GLY A 311 3.25 -33.98 -4.91
C GLY A 311 1.92 -34.56 -4.45
N ASP A 312 1.49 -34.18 -3.25
CA ASP A 312 0.17 -34.56 -2.74
C ASP A 312 -0.90 -33.66 -3.36
N ILE A 313 -0.65 -32.36 -3.39
CA ILE A 313 -1.60 -31.36 -3.88
C ILE A 313 -0.91 -30.30 -4.74
N ALA A 314 -1.61 -29.83 -5.78
CA ALA A 314 -1.26 -28.61 -6.49
C ALA A 314 -2.31 -27.51 -6.25
N TYR A 315 -1.86 -26.38 -5.74
CA TYR A 315 -2.61 -25.14 -5.66
C TYR A 315 -2.40 -24.31 -6.93
N ILE A 316 -3.50 -23.90 -7.56
CA ILE A 316 -3.53 -23.28 -8.88
C ILE A 316 -4.33 -21.97 -8.78
N ASP A 317 -3.62 -20.83 -8.86
CA ASP A 317 -4.19 -19.47 -8.87
C ASP A 317 -3.63 -18.67 -10.07
N PRO A 318 -3.99 -19.06 -11.30
CA PRO A 318 -3.41 -18.46 -12.49
C PRO A 318 -3.98 -17.03 -12.71
N PRO A 319 -3.28 -16.20 -13.49
CA PRO A 319 -3.86 -14.97 -14.00
C PRO A 319 -5.18 -15.26 -14.74
N TYR A 320 -6.25 -14.58 -14.37
CA TYR A 320 -7.59 -14.85 -14.90
C TYR A 320 -8.07 -13.84 -15.94
N ASN A 321 -7.35 -12.74 -16.17
CA ASN A 321 -7.73 -11.68 -17.13
C ASN A 321 -6.54 -11.25 -18.00
N SER A 322 -6.72 -10.21 -18.83
CA SER A 322 -5.69 -9.78 -19.79
C SER A 322 -4.47 -9.07 -19.18
N ARG A 323 -4.42 -8.92 -17.85
CA ARG A 323 -3.36 -8.16 -17.15
C ARG A 323 -2.11 -9.00 -17.04
N GLN A 324 -1.15 -8.67 -17.88
CA GLN A 324 0.17 -9.28 -17.88
C GLN A 324 0.98 -8.77 -16.69
N TYR A 325 1.23 -9.63 -15.70
CA TYR A 325 1.90 -9.25 -14.45
C TYR A 325 3.33 -8.75 -14.70
N SER A 326 4.04 -9.30 -15.70
CA SER A 326 5.36 -8.79 -16.13
C SER A 326 5.32 -7.32 -16.56
N ARG A 327 4.18 -6.86 -17.10
CA ARG A 327 3.96 -5.45 -17.49
C ARG A 327 3.57 -4.59 -16.29
N PHE A 328 2.81 -5.14 -15.34
CA PHE A 328 2.31 -4.44 -14.16
C PHE A 328 3.40 -4.23 -13.11
N TYR A 329 4.37 -5.14 -13.03
CA TYR A 329 5.50 -5.10 -12.09
C TYR A 329 6.86 -4.90 -12.78
N HIS A 330 6.86 -4.32 -13.98
CA HIS A 330 8.06 -4.14 -14.81
C HIS A 330 9.19 -3.37 -14.11
N ILE A 331 8.86 -2.43 -13.20
CA ILE A 331 9.87 -1.71 -12.42
C ILE A 331 10.61 -2.67 -11.48
N TYR A 332 9.91 -3.61 -10.82
CA TYR A 332 10.55 -4.60 -9.96
C TYR A 332 11.36 -5.62 -10.77
N GLU A 333 10.84 -6.06 -11.92
CA GLU A 333 11.60 -6.92 -12.83
C GLU A 333 12.90 -6.22 -13.28
N ASN A 334 12.82 -4.96 -13.70
CA ASN A 334 13.99 -4.17 -14.11
C ASN A 334 14.94 -3.91 -12.94
N LEU A 335 14.42 -3.64 -11.74
CA LEU A 335 15.24 -3.44 -10.54
C LEU A 335 16.07 -4.70 -10.25
N VAL A 336 15.49 -5.90 -10.35
CA VAL A 336 16.19 -7.14 -10.07
C VAL A 336 17.14 -7.53 -11.21
N GLN A 337 16.69 -7.51 -12.46
CA GLN A 337 17.51 -7.86 -13.62
C GLN A 337 18.65 -6.86 -13.87
N TRP A 338 18.42 -5.59 -13.56
CA TRP A 338 19.36 -4.47 -13.68
C TRP A 338 19.95 -4.24 -15.08
N LYS A 339 19.22 -4.65 -16.12
CA LYS A 339 19.62 -4.48 -17.54
C LYS A 339 19.54 -3.05 -18.04
N LYS A 340 18.78 -2.17 -17.37
CA LYS A 340 18.56 -0.76 -17.74
C LYS A 340 18.04 -0.60 -19.20
N PRO A 341 16.95 -1.28 -19.58
CA PRO A 341 16.43 -1.26 -20.94
C PRO A 341 15.89 0.12 -21.35
N GLU A 342 15.73 0.34 -22.65
CA GLU A 342 14.92 1.46 -23.15
C GLU A 342 13.44 1.28 -22.75
N LEU A 343 12.73 2.40 -22.51
CA LEU A 343 11.38 2.41 -21.97
C LEU A 343 10.43 3.19 -22.89
N PHE A 344 9.21 2.68 -23.04
CA PHE A 344 8.22 3.18 -23.98
C PHE A 344 6.89 3.54 -23.33
N GLY A 345 6.22 4.53 -23.92
CA GLY A 345 4.89 4.98 -23.54
C GLY A 345 4.82 5.68 -22.18
N VAL A 346 3.60 6.08 -21.80
CA VAL A 346 3.36 6.85 -20.56
C VAL A 346 3.75 6.05 -19.31
N ALA A 347 3.51 4.74 -19.31
CA ALA A 347 3.84 3.86 -18.20
C ALA A 347 5.32 3.44 -18.16
N LEU A 348 6.15 3.90 -19.10
CA LEU A 348 7.60 3.63 -19.17
C LEU A 348 7.94 2.15 -19.09
N LYS A 349 7.27 1.35 -19.93
CA LYS A 349 7.47 -0.09 -19.93
C LYS A 349 8.59 -0.46 -20.91
N PRO A 350 9.44 -1.44 -20.58
CA PRO A 350 10.41 -1.99 -21.53
C PRO A 350 9.69 -2.77 -22.65
N GLU A 351 10.47 -3.36 -23.56
CA GLU A 351 9.94 -4.36 -24.49
C GLU A 351 9.23 -5.52 -23.74
N PRO A 352 8.14 -6.10 -24.29
CA PRO A 352 7.42 -7.19 -23.63
C PRO A 352 8.29 -8.45 -23.46
N GLU A 353 8.46 -8.90 -22.22
CA GLU A 353 9.11 -10.17 -21.85
C GLU A 353 8.20 -10.95 -20.89
N ASN A 354 8.37 -12.27 -20.80
CA ASN A 354 7.66 -13.17 -19.86
C ASN A 354 6.13 -13.00 -19.91
N MET A 355 5.56 -12.98 -21.12
CA MET A 355 4.12 -12.82 -21.33
C MET A 355 3.41 -14.15 -21.11
N SER A 356 2.45 -14.19 -20.19
CA SER A 356 1.72 -15.40 -19.82
C SER A 356 0.62 -15.72 -20.83
N GLU A 357 0.54 -16.98 -21.26
CA GLU A 357 -0.57 -17.47 -22.09
C GLU A 357 -1.92 -17.40 -21.38
N TYR A 358 -1.93 -17.49 -20.04
CA TYR A 358 -3.13 -17.34 -19.20
C TYR A 358 -3.78 -15.95 -19.30
N CYS A 359 -3.04 -14.94 -19.75
CA CYS A 359 -3.56 -13.61 -20.01
C CYS A 359 -4.02 -13.38 -21.45
N THR A 360 -4.02 -14.41 -22.30
CA THR A 360 -4.39 -14.35 -23.72
C THR A 360 -5.69 -15.10 -24.00
N SER A 361 -6.12 -15.16 -25.26
CA SER A 361 -7.23 -16.03 -25.68
C SER A 361 -6.91 -17.52 -25.57
N ARG A 362 -5.63 -17.90 -25.36
CA ARG A 362 -5.20 -19.29 -25.20
C ARG A 362 -5.29 -19.82 -23.76
N ALA A 363 -5.71 -19.00 -22.81
CA ALA A 363 -5.73 -19.36 -21.39
C ALA A 363 -6.45 -20.69 -21.09
N LYS A 364 -7.57 -20.97 -21.78
CA LYS A 364 -8.29 -22.25 -21.66
C LYS A 364 -7.38 -23.45 -21.98
N TYR A 365 -6.64 -23.37 -23.08
CA TYR A 365 -5.76 -24.46 -23.52
C TYR A 365 -4.56 -24.62 -22.60
N ALA A 366 -3.96 -23.51 -22.16
CA ALA A 366 -2.89 -23.54 -21.18
C ALA A 366 -3.35 -24.14 -19.83
N PHE A 367 -4.54 -23.79 -19.36
CA PHE A 367 -5.11 -24.37 -18.14
C PHE A 367 -5.40 -25.86 -18.29
N LYS A 368 -5.98 -26.28 -19.43
CA LYS A 368 -6.19 -27.70 -19.73
C LYS A 368 -4.89 -28.48 -19.74
N ASP A 369 -3.88 -27.99 -20.45
CA ASP A 369 -2.55 -28.61 -20.51
C ASP A 369 -1.90 -28.74 -19.12
N LEU A 370 -2.03 -27.73 -18.27
CA LEU A 370 -1.51 -27.77 -16.91
C LEU A 370 -2.18 -28.87 -16.08
N VAL A 371 -3.51 -28.91 -16.09
CA VAL A 371 -4.33 -29.85 -15.31
C VAL A 371 -4.08 -31.30 -15.73
N GLU A 372 -3.99 -31.57 -17.03
CA GLU A 372 -3.76 -32.93 -17.56
C GLU A 372 -2.34 -33.47 -17.28
N ASN A 373 -1.36 -32.60 -17.02
CA ASN A 373 0.04 -32.99 -16.84
C ASN A 373 0.52 -32.95 -15.37
N LEU A 374 -0.35 -32.56 -14.44
CA LEU A 374 -0.02 -32.52 -13.01
C LEU A 374 -0.05 -33.93 -12.40
N ASN A 375 1.06 -34.37 -11.82
CA ASN A 375 1.15 -35.65 -11.11
C ASN A 375 0.94 -35.46 -9.59
N VAL A 376 -0.33 -35.25 -9.21
CA VAL A 376 -0.76 -35.03 -7.82
C VAL A 376 -2.03 -35.80 -7.50
N LYS A 377 -2.32 -35.97 -6.19
CA LYS A 377 -3.57 -36.62 -5.73
C LYS A 377 -4.74 -35.65 -5.73
N TYR A 378 -4.47 -34.37 -5.46
CA TYR A 378 -5.49 -33.34 -5.29
C TYR A 378 -5.15 -32.06 -6.08
N LEU A 379 -6.18 -31.40 -6.58
CA LEU A 379 -6.09 -30.08 -7.20
C LEU A 379 -6.92 -29.09 -6.37
N ALA A 380 -6.34 -27.96 -6.01
CA ALA A 380 -7.03 -26.84 -5.40
C ALA A 380 -6.92 -25.61 -6.31
N VAL A 381 -8.03 -25.19 -6.91
CA VAL A 381 -8.05 -24.07 -7.87
C VAL A 381 -8.73 -22.86 -7.24
N SER A 382 -8.01 -21.74 -7.20
CA SER A 382 -8.60 -20.44 -6.86
C SER A 382 -8.89 -19.68 -8.15
N TYR A 383 -10.11 -19.16 -8.26
CA TYR A 383 -10.51 -18.39 -9.44
C TYR A 383 -11.50 -17.29 -9.07
N ASN A 384 -11.26 -16.08 -9.59
CA ASN A 384 -12.14 -14.95 -9.39
C ASN A 384 -13.01 -14.71 -10.63
N ASN A 385 -14.33 -14.79 -10.45
CA ASN A 385 -15.29 -14.59 -11.51
C ASN A 385 -15.72 -13.12 -11.64
N THR A 386 -15.40 -12.50 -12.77
CA THR A 386 -15.79 -11.13 -13.14
C THR A 386 -16.86 -11.14 -14.23
N TYR A 387 -17.97 -11.85 -13.99
CA TYR A 387 -19.04 -12.15 -14.96
C TYR A 387 -19.60 -10.93 -15.72
N LYS A 388 -19.52 -9.73 -15.14
CA LYS A 388 -19.98 -8.46 -15.75
C LYS A 388 -18.85 -7.43 -15.85
N SER A 389 -17.69 -7.84 -16.40
CA SER A 389 -16.59 -6.90 -16.61
C SER A 389 -16.98 -5.76 -17.54
N LYS A 390 -16.73 -4.52 -17.10
CA LYS A 390 -16.92 -3.29 -17.89
C LYS A 390 -15.83 -3.06 -18.96
N SER A 391 -14.80 -3.91 -19.02
CA SER A 391 -13.72 -3.79 -20.00
C SER A 391 -13.25 -5.15 -20.53
N LYS A 392 -12.80 -5.19 -21.77
CA LYS A 392 -12.19 -6.40 -22.36
C LYS A 392 -10.94 -6.85 -21.59
N SER A 393 -10.19 -5.90 -21.01
CA SER A 393 -8.98 -6.20 -20.23
C SER A 393 -9.28 -6.91 -18.91
N SER A 394 -10.36 -6.54 -18.23
CA SER A 394 -10.76 -7.14 -16.95
C SER A 394 -11.62 -8.39 -17.10
N ALA A 395 -12.13 -8.68 -18.30
CA ALA A 395 -12.92 -9.88 -18.55
C ALA A 395 -12.08 -11.15 -18.38
N ASN A 396 -12.69 -12.17 -17.78
CA ASN A 396 -12.07 -13.47 -17.59
C ASN A 396 -11.63 -14.09 -18.93
N LYS A 397 -10.47 -14.75 -18.93
CA LYS A 397 -9.95 -15.49 -20.09
C LYS A 397 -10.40 -16.93 -20.16
N ILE A 398 -10.84 -17.48 -19.03
CA ILE A 398 -11.41 -18.82 -18.92
C ILE A 398 -12.79 -18.66 -18.28
N LYS A 399 -13.83 -19.21 -18.90
CA LYS A 399 -15.16 -19.18 -18.30
C LYS A 399 -15.26 -20.19 -17.18
N TYR A 400 -16.21 -19.96 -16.28
CA TYR A 400 -16.45 -20.84 -15.14
C TYR A 400 -16.77 -22.27 -15.59
N GLU A 401 -17.64 -22.41 -16.58
CA GLU A 401 -18.06 -23.71 -17.14
C GLU A 401 -16.87 -24.45 -17.76
N GLU A 402 -15.94 -23.72 -18.38
CA GLU A 402 -14.74 -24.30 -18.99
C GLU A 402 -13.74 -24.81 -17.94
N ILE A 403 -13.62 -24.11 -16.81
CA ILE A 403 -12.80 -24.58 -15.68
C ILE A 403 -13.38 -25.88 -15.14
N LEU A 404 -14.70 -25.92 -14.89
CA LEU A 404 -15.36 -27.12 -14.39
C LEU A 404 -15.25 -28.29 -15.37
N GLU A 405 -15.45 -28.05 -16.67
CA GLU A 405 -15.28 -29.07 -17.71
C GLU A 405 -13.86 -29.68 -17.67
N ILE A 406 -12.84 -28.83 -17.58
CA ILE A 406 -11.43 -29.26 -17.54
C ILE A 406 -11.12 -30.03 -16.25
N LEU A 407 -11.55 -29.55 -15.08
CA LEU A 407 -11.28 -30.23 -13.81
C LEU A 407 -12.00 -31.58 -13.72
N ASN A 408 -13.26 -31.64 -14.16
CA ASN A 408 -14.02 -32.89 -14.21
C ASN A 408 -13.44 -33.93 -15.18
N SER A 409 -12.57 -33.53 -16.12
CA SER A 409 -11.89 -34.47 -17.02
C SER A 409 -10.77 -35.27 -16.33
N VAL A 410 -10.28 -34.83 -15.17
CA VAL A 410 -9.19 -35.49 -14.43
C VAL A 410 -9.58 -35.98 -13.02
N GLY A 411 -10.75 -35.59 -12.52
CA GLY A 411 -11.23 -36.03 -11.20
C GLY A 411 -12.58 -35.42 -10.83
N GLU A 412 -13.15 -35.86 -9.71
CA GLU A 412 -14.38 -35.27 -9.18
C GLU A 412 -14.13 -33.86 -8.64
N THR A 413 -14.91 -32.87 -9.10
CA THR A 413 -14.74 -31.47 -8.70
C THR A 413 -15.78 -31.04 -7.67
N GLN A 414 -15.31 -30.67 -6.48
CA GLN A 414 -16.12 -29.99 -5.47
C GLN A 414 -15.99 -28.46 -5.59
N GLN A 415 -17.02 -27.74 -5.16
CA GLN A 415 -17.06 -26.28 -5.20
C GLN A 415 -17.31 -25.72 -3.79
N SER A 416 -16.47 -24.78 -3.37
CA SER A 416 -16.63 -24.08 -2.09
C SER A 416 -16.77 -22.59 -2.33
N GLN A 417 -17.78 -21.97 -1.70
CA GLN A 417 -17.95 -20.52 -1.63
C GLN A 417 -18.23 -20.16 -0.18
N ASN A 418 -17.67 -19.05 0.31
CA ASN A 418 -17.92 -18.58 1.67
C ASN A 418 -18.49 -17.16 1.71
N PRO A 419 -19.70 -16.91 1.15
CA PRO A 419 -20.39 -15.64 1.34
C PRO A 419 -20.77 -15.44 2.82
N LYS A 420 -20.94 -16.54 3.58
CA LYS A 420 -21.40 -16.51 4.97
C LYS A 420 -20.44 -15.73 5.88
N ALA A 421 -19.14 -15.98 5.82
CA ALA A 421 -18.17 -15.26 6.66
C ALA A 421 -18.22 -13.73 6.48
N PHE A 422 -18.47 -13.26 5.24
CA PHE A 422 -18.68 -11.83 4.99
C PHE A 422 -19.95 -11.31 5.66
N PHE A 423 -21.07 -12.03 5.49
CA PHE A 423 -22.34 -11.65 6.12
C PHE A 423 -22.28 -11.71 7.64
N ASP A 424 -21.64 -12.74 8.22
CA ASP A 424 -21.42 -12.85 9.66
C ASP A 424 -20.64 -11.63 10.18
N SER A 425 -19.56 -11.24 9.50
CA SER A 425 -18.79 -10.02 9.85
C SER A 425 -19.63 -8.74 9.72
N VAL A 426 -20.47 -8.64 8.68
CA VAL A 426 -21.41 -7.52 8.49
C VAL A 426 -22.42 -7.47 9.65
N PHE A 427 -22.96 -8.61 10.05
CA PHE A 427 -23.97 -8.72 11.09
C PHE A 427 -23.40 -8.40 12.48
N GLU A 428 -22.17 -8.83 12.76
CA GLU A 428 -21.46 -8.45 13.98
C GLU A 428 -21.32 -6.93 14.12
N VAL A 429 -20.88 -6.24 13.05
CA VAL A 429 -20.76 -4.76 13.09
C VAL A 429 -22.15 -4.10 13.16
N ILE A 430 -23.15 -4.60 12.44
CA ILE A 430 -24.52 -4.09 12.54
C ILE A 430 -25.04 -4.19 13.98
N GLN A 431 -24.78 -5.31 14.65
CA GLN A 431 -25.17 -5.53 16.05
C GLN A 431 -24.38 -4.64 17.01
N GLU A 432 -23.04 -4.57 16.87
CA GLU A 432 -22.16 -3.76 17.71
C GLU A 432 -22.54 -2.28 17.71
N TYR A 433 -22.90 -1.75 16.55
CA TYR A 433 -23.27 -0.35 16.37
C TYR A 433 -24.78 -0.11 16.46
N ASN A 434 -25.59 -1.15 16.71
CA ASN A 434 -27.05 -1.06 16.75
C ASN A 434 -27.64 -0.38 15.49
N LEU A 435 -27.21 -0.86 14.33
CA LEU A 435 -27.71 -0.42 13.03
C LEU A 435 -28.92 -1.28 12.61
N SER A 436 -29.79 -0.70 11.79
CA SER A 436 -31.01 -1.36 11.32
C SER A 436 -30.67 -2.51 10.41
N HIS A 437 -31.37 -3.64 10.59
CA HIS A 437 -31.09 -4.85 9.83
C HIS A 437 -32.28 -5.22 8.92
N SER A 438 -32.54 -4.34 7.96
CA SER A 438 -33.73 -4.40 7.10
C SER A 438 -33.82 -5.67 6.25
N TYR A 439 -32.70 -6.28 5.89
CA TYR A 439 -32.65 -7.54 5.12
C TYR A 439 -33.38 -8.68 5.82
N ILE A 440 -33.25 -8.80 7.15
CA ILE A 440 -33.95 -9.82 7.95
C ILE A 440 -35.24 -9.29 8.58
N LYS A 441 -35.69 -8.09 8.17
CA LYS A 441 -36.90 -7.39 8.65
C LYS A 441 -36.94 -7.14 10.16
N ASP A 442 -35.78 -6.97 10.77
CA ASP A 442 -35.65 -6.81 12.21
C ASP A 442 -35.20 -5.37 12.58
N ILE A 443 -35.30 -5.05 13.86
CA ILE A 443 -34.56 -4.01 14.58
C ILE A 443 -35.19 -2.62 14.71
N VAL A 444 -36.08 -2.17 13.80
CA VAL A 444 -36.70 -0.83 13.97
C VAL A 444 -38.04 -0.90 14.73
N PRO A 445 -38.16 -0.28 15.92
CA PRO A 445 -39.39 -0.19 16.70
C PRO A 445 -40.56 0.38 15.89
N GLN A 446 -41.77 -0.13 16.14
CA GLN A 446 -42.95 0.32 15.41
C GLN A 446 -43.27 1.79 15.73
N GLU A 447 -43.00 2.21 16.97
CA GLU A 447 -43.18 3.58 17.44
C GLU A 447 -42.38 4.58 16.59
N LEU A 448 -41.13 4.24 16.23
CA LEU A 448 -40.31 5.08 15.35
C LEU A 448 -40.84 5.13 13.92
N LYS A 449 -41.47 4.05 13.44
CA LYS A 449 -42.08 4.03 12.10
C LYS A 449 -43.33 4.91 12.04
N ASP A 450 -44.12 4.89 13.12
CA ASP A 450 -45.34 5.68 13.24
C ASP A 450 -45.01 7.18 13.38
N GLU A 451 -43.97 7.50 14.16
CA GLU A 451 -43.51 8.89 14.35
C GLU A 451 -42.77 9.44 13.11
N TRP A 452 -41.99 8.61 12.40
CA TRP A 452 -41.11 9.04 11.31
C TRP A 452 -41.31 8.25 10.01
N ILE A 453 -42.54 8.23 9.48
CA ILE A 453 -43.05 7.43 8.34
C ILE A 453 -42.06 7.22 7.17
N LYS A 454 -41.22 8.21 6.83
CA LYS A 454 -40.25 8.13 5.72
C LYS A 454 -38.76 8.15 6.13
N THR A 455 -38.46 8.44 7.40
CA THR A 455 -37.08 8.66 7.88
C THR A 455 -36.69 7.84 9.09
N TYR A 456 -37.56 6.91 9.52
CA TYR A 456 -37.35 6.05 10.68
C TYR A 456 -36.03 5.27 10.64
N TYR A 457 -35.57 4.82 9.47
CA TYR A 457 -34.25 4.18 9.33
C TYR A 457 -33.11 5.16 9.62
N ALA A 458 -33.17 6.38 9.10
CA ALA A 458 -32.13 7.38 9.33
C ALA A 458 -32.08 7.78 10.82
N LYS A 459 -33.25 7.98 11.43
CA LYS A 459 -33.40 8.27 12.86
C LYS A 459 -32.85 7.14 13.73
N PHE A 460 -33.25 5.90 13.45
CA PHE A 460 -32.78 4.73 14.16
C PHE A 460 -31.25 4.58 14.06
N ASN A 461 -30.71 4.72 12.84
CA ASN A 461 -29.30 4.49 12.58
C ASN A 461 -28.38 5.63 13.04
N LYS A 462 -28.88 6.85 13.24
CA LYS A 462 -28.05 8.05 13.46
C LYS A 462 -26.98 7.85 14.53
N LYS A 463 -27.36 7.42 15.73
CA LYS A 463 -26.41 7.22 16.84
C LYS A 463 -25.36 6.15 16.52
N GLY A 464 -25.79 5.02 15.97
CA GLY A 464 -24.91 3.91 15.60
C GLY A 464 -23.93 4.28 14.49
N PHE A 465 -24.45 4.96 13.47
CA PHE A 465 -23.69 5.42 12.33
C PHE A 465 -22.65 6.47 12.72
N ASP A 466 -23.02 7.44 13.55
CA ASP A 466 -22.09 8.47 14.01
C ASP A 466 -20.96 7.88 14.86
N LYS A 467 -21.26 6.86 15.68
CA LYS A 467 -20.24 6.08 16.40
C LYS A 467 -19.33 5.32 15.42
N LEU A 468 -19.89 4.57 14.47
CA LEU A 468 -19.13 3.84 13.45
C LEU A 468 -18.22 4.77 12.64
N LYS A 469 -18.73 5.96 12.28
CA LYS A 469 -17.99 7.02 11.58
C LYS A 469 -16.83 7.55 12.43
N ALA A 470 -17.07 7.82 13.71
CA ALA A 470 -16.04 8.29 14.63
C ALA A 470 -14.93 7.24 14.84
N ASP A 471 -15.30 5.97 15.03
CA ASP A 471 -14.37 4.87 15.20
C ASP A 471 -13.54 4.65 13.92
N TYR A 472 -14.18 4.65 12.75
CA TYR A 472 -13.49 4.59 11.46
C TYR A 472 -12.50 5.76 11.27
N ASN A 473 -12.90 6.99 11.61
CA ASN A 473 -12.07 8.17 11.43
C ASN A 473 -10.91 8.25 12.43
N SER A 474 -11.10 7.80 13.66
CA SER A 474 -10.07 7.79 14.71
C SER A 474 -9.11 6.60 14.60
N SER A 475 -9.51 5.50 13.95
CA SER A 475 -8.66 4.32 13.78
C SER A 475 -7.40 4.63 12.96
N THR A 476 -6.25 4.14 13.42
CA THR A 476 -4.99 4.14 12.66
C THR A 476 -5.06 3.22 11.44
N GLU A 477 -5.83 2.14 11.52
CA GLU A 477 -6.09 1.22 10.42
C GLU A 477 -7.53 1.36 9.90
N LYS A 478 -7.67 1.84 8.67
CA LYS A 478 -9.00 2.05 8.06
C LYS A 478 -9.61 0.72 7.63
N SER A 479 -10.63 0.26 8.37
CA SER A 479 -11.38 -0.96 8.04
C SER A 479 -12.23 -0.78 6.79
N VAL A 480 -11.97 -1.61 5.78
CA VAL A 480 -12.78 -1.64 4.54
C VAL A 480 -14.21 -2.08 4.82
N LEU A 481 -14.43 -2.96 5.80
CA LEU A 481 -15.76 -3.42 6.19
C LEU A 481 -16.57 -2.28 6.82
N GLN A 482 -15.96 -1.53 7.75
CA GLN A 482 -16.60 -0.35 8.34
C GLN A 482 -16.90 0.71 7.27
N LEU A 483 -15.96 1.00 6.36
CA LEU A 483 -16.21 1.91 5.25
C LEU A 483 -17.35 1.45 4.33
N TYR A 484 -17.42 0.14 4.05
CA TYR A 484 -18.50 -0.45 3.27
C TYR A 484 -19.86 -0.29 3.96
N LEU A 485 -19.93 -0.46 5.28
CA LEU A 485 -21.15 -0.23 6.05
C LEU A 485 -21.50 1.26 6.15
N LEU A 486 -20.52 2.14 6.32
CA LEU A 486 -20.72 3.59 6.22
C LEU A 486 -21.29 4.00 4.85
N LEU A 487 -20.94 3.29 3.78
CA LEU A 487 -21.56 3.50 2.47
C LEU A 487 -22.99 2.97 2.40
N ILE A 488 -23.28 1.81 2.99
CA ILE A 488 -24.64 1.24 2.99
C ILE A 488 -25.61 2.13 3.75
N PHE A 489 -25.21 2.60 4.93
CA PHE A 489 -26.05 3.38 5.84
C PHE A 489 -25.93 4.89 5.64
N GLY A 490 -24.90 5.35 4.93
CA GLY A 490 -24.66 6.77 4.65
C GLY A 490 -25.51 7.29 3.50
N PHE A 491 -25.64 8.61 3.46
CA PHE A 491 -26.47 9.29 2.46
C PHE A 491 -26.08 8.90 1.02
N ASN A 492 -27.04 8.40 0.25
CA ASN A 492 -26.90 8.09 -1.19
C ASN A 492 -25.68 7.21 -1.55
N ARG A 493 -25.15 6.43 -0.61
CA ARG A 493 -23.96 5.57 -0.80
C ARG A 493 -22.76 6.31 -1.38
N MET A 494 -22.61 7.59 -1.07
CA MET A 494 -21.51 8.41 -1.56
C MET A 494 -20.24 8.23 -0.72
N LEU A 495 -19.09 8.33 -1.36
CA LEU A 495 -17.80 8.46 -0.66
C LEU A 495 -17.40 9.93 -0.60
N ARG A 496 -17.36 10.51 0.60
CA ARG A 496 -16.87 11.87 0.82
C ARG A 496 -15.89 11.93 1.98
N PHE A 497 -14.74 12.54 1.71
CA PHE A 497 -13.67 12.77 2.68
C PHE A 497 -13.32 14.25 2.71
N ASN A 498 -12.99 14.78 3.89
CA ASN A 498 -12.44 16.13 4.02
C ASN A 498 -10.93 16.16 3.69
N SER A 499 -10.32 17.35 3.76
CA SER A 499 -8.87 17.53 3.52
C SER A 499 -7.97 16.81 4.54
N LYS A 500 -8.51 16.44 5.71
CA LYS A 500 -7.82 15.62 6.72
C LYS A 500 -7.93 14.11 6.43
N GLY A 501 -8.68 13.71 5.40
CA GLY A 501 -8.90 12.32 5.04
C GLY A 501 -9.98 11.61 5.88
N GLU A 502 -10.79 12.36 6.62
CA GLU A 502 -11.88 11.82 7.45
C GLU A 502 -13.15 11.67 6.61
N TYR A 503 -13.81 10.52 6.73
CA TYR A 503 -15.13 10.29 6.14
C TYR A 503 -16.15 11.19 6.83
N ASN A 504 -16.81 12.06 6.08
CA ASN A 504 -17.62 13.14 6.64
C ASN A 504 -19.04 13.18 6.07
N LEU A 505 -19.54 12.06 5.56
CA LEU A 505 -20.91 11.96 5.12
C LEU A 505 -21.82 11.62 6.31
N PRO A 506 -22.90 12.38 6.55
CA PRO A 506 -23.90 12.04 7.57
C PRO A 506 -24.94 11.04 7.03
N VAL A 507 -25.82 10.56 7.91
CA VAL A 507 -26.97 9.71 7.54
C VAL A 507 -28.03 10.53 6.80
N ASP A 508 -28.29 11.77 7.26
CA ASP A 508 -29.26 12.71 6.68
C ASP A 508 -28.55 14.01 6.25
N PHE A 509 -27.91 14.00 5.08
CA PHE A 509 -27.06 15.12 4.61
C PHE A 509 -27.71 16.49 4.65
N PHE A 510 -28.90 16.63 4.08
CA PHE A 510 -29.52 17.94 3.95
C PHE A 510 -30.12 18.49 5.26
N LYS A 511 -30.44 17.64 6.23
CA LYS A 511 -30.99 18.10 7.53
C LYS A 511 -29.92 18.57 8.51
N GLU A 512 -28.65 18.32 8.20
CA GLU A 512 -27.50 18.79 8.99
C GLU A 512 -26.82 20.01 8.35
N ILE A 513 -27.31 20.47 7.19
CA ILE A 513 -26.91 21.74 6.61
C ILE A 513 -27.76 22.82 7.28
N GLU A 514 -27.11 23.77 7.96
CA GLU A 514 -27.73 25.03 8.36
C GLU A 514 -27.76 25.97 7.15
N PHE A 515 -28.87 25.95 6.41
CA PHE A 515 -29.06 26.85 5.28
C PHE A 515 -29.11 28.30 5.75
N GLN A 516 -28.33 29.15 5.10
CA GLN A 516 -28.37 30.61 5.27
C GLN A 516 -29.38 31.23 4.29
N GLU A 517 -29.78 32.48 4.54
CA GLU A 517 -30.83 33.19 3.77
C GLU A 517 -30.55 33.28 2.25
N ASP A 518 -29.28 33.21 1.84
CA ASP A 518 -28.83 33.31 0.45
C ASP A 518 -28.32 31.97 -0.13
N ASP A 519 -28.48 30.86 0.58
CA ASP A 519 -28.05 29.57 0.05
C ASP A 519 -28.93 29.14 -1.14
N PHE A 520 -28.26 28.60 -2.15
CA PHE A 520 -28.88 28.11 -3.37
C PHE A 520 -28.56 26.63 -3.58
N VAL A 521 -29.60 25.80 -3.69
CA VAL A 521 -29.45 24.36 -3.89
C VAL A 521 -29.75 24.00 -5.35
N TYR A 522 -28.73 23.59 -6.09
CA TYR A 522 -28.90 23.01 -7.43
C TYR A 522 -28.93 21.48 -7.37
N LEU A 523 -29.92 20.88 -8.02
CA LEU A 523 -30.08 19.43 -8.12
C LEU A 523 -30.13 18.96 -9.57
N ASP A 524 -29.29 17.98 -9.90
CA ASP A 524 -29.30 17.27 -11.18
C ASP A 524 -29.39 15.74 -10.94
N PRO A 525 -30.58 15.24 -10.57
CA PRO A 525 -30.80 13.84 -10.26
C PRO A 525 -30.72 12.94 -11.52
N PRO A 526 -30.58 11.62 -11.35
CA PRO A 526 -30.89 10.66 -12.41
C PRO A 526 -32.33 10.86 -12.92
N TYR A 527 -32.57 10.86 -14.24
CA TYR A 527 -33.93 11.07 -14.77
C TYR A 527 -34.66 9.74 -14.98
N LEU A 528 -35.83 9.58 -14.35
CA LEU A 528 -36.61 8.34 -14.34
C LEU A 528 -36.84 7.74 -15.75
N ILE A 529 -37.13 8.59 -16.73
CA ILE A 529 -37.53 8.16 -18.08
C ILE A 529 -36.36 8.04 -19.06
N THR A 530 -35.13 8.33 -18.66
CA THR A 530 -33.94 8.21 -19.51
C THR A 530 -33.13 6.96 -19.20
N PHE A 531 -32.23 6.57 -20.11
CA PHE A 531 -31.35 5.42 -19.90
C PHE A 531 -29.91 5.88 -19.69
N SER A 532 -29.43 5.76 -18.46
CA SER A 532 -28.02 5.97 -18.08
C SER A 532 -27.58 4.93 -17.05
N GLU A 533 -26.27 4.74 -16.86
CA GLU A 533 -25.75 3.81 -15.85
C GLU A 533 -26.10 4.22 -14.40
N TYR A 534 -26.25 5.52 -14.13
CA TYR A 534 -26.61 6.04 -12.81
C TYR A 534 -28.12 5.99 -12.53
N ASN A 535 -28.96 5.79 -13.57
CA ASN A 535 -30.41 5.64 -13.40
C ASN A 535 -30.84 4.26 -12.87
N LYS A 536 -29.94 3.26 -12.81
CA LYS A 536 -30.29 1.86 -12.46
C LYS A 536 -30.96 1.69 -11.09
N LEU A 537 -30.67 2.59 -10.16
CA LEU A 537 -31.22 2.59 -8.81
C LEU A 537 -32.28 3.69 -8.61
N TRP A 538 -32.57 4.48 -9.66
CA TRP A 538 -33.57 5.53 -9.65
C TRP A 538 -34.90 4.97 -10.14
N ASN A 539 -35.92 5.08 -9.31
CA ASN A 539 -37.28 4.60 -9.55
C ASN A 539 -38.30 5.66 -9.08
N GLU A 540 -39.59 5.35 -9.24
CA GLU A 540 -40.68 6.25 -8.84
C GLU A 540 -40.64 6.62 -7.35
N GLU A 541 -40.16 5.72 -6.48
CA GLU A 541 -40.02 5.99 -5.05
C GLU A 541 -38.89 6.99 -4.75
N THR A 542 -37.73 6.83 -5.40
CA THR A 542 -36.62 7.79 -5.25
C THR A 542 -36.96 9.16 -5.84
N GLU A 543 -37.71 9.19 -6.94
CA GLU A 543 -38.19 10.43 -7.52
C GLU A 543 -39.22 11.12 -6.62
N LYS A 544 -40.18 10.37 -6.06
CA LYS A 544 -41.10 10.89 -5.04
C LYS A 544 -40.35 11.51 -3.86
N ARG A 545 -39.30 10.86 -3.38
CA ARG A 545 -38.46 11.36 -2.29
C ARG A 545 -37.71 12.64 -2.65
N LEU A 546 -37.28 12.79 -3.91
CA LEU A 546 -36.71 14.04 -4.40
C LEU A 546 -37.77 15.16 -4.35
N LEU A 547 -38.97 14.91 -4.85
CA LEU A 547 -40.04 15.91 -4.85
C LEU A 547 -40.41 16.33 -3.42
N ASP A 548 -40.59 15.37 -2.50
CA ASP A 548 -40.81 15.64 -1.08
C ASP A 548 -39.68 16.49 -0.46
N PHE A 549 -38.44 16.31 -0.93
CA PHE A 549 -37.28 17.06 -0.47
C PHE A 549 -37.27 18.51 -1.00
N LEU A 550 -37.66 18.73 -2.25
CA LEU A 550 -37.79 20.06 -2.84
C LEU A 550 -38.88 20.88 -2.12
N GLU A 551 -40.02 20.26 -1.83
CA GLU A 551 -41.07 20.86 -0.99
C GLU A 551 -40.56 21.23 0.40
N TRP A 552 -39.72 20.38 1.00
CA TRP A 552 -39.11 20.67 2.28
C TRP A 552 -38.16 21.87 2.21
N LEU A 553 -37.34 21.98 1.15
CA LEU A 553 -36.47 23.16 0.93
C LEU A 553 -37.30 24.43 0.77
N ASP A 554 -38.40 24.36 0.02
CA ASP A 554 -39.31 25.49 -0.18
C ASP A 554 -39.92 25.95 1.15
N ALA A 555 -40.37 25.01 1.98
CA ALA A 555 -40.90 25.30 3.31
C ALA A 555 -39.86 25.89 4.28
N GLN A 556 -38.56 25.76 3.98
CA GLN A 556 -37.48 26.41 4.72
C GLN A 556 -37.05 27.75 4.11
N ASN A 557 -37.74 28.22 3.06
CA ASN A 557 -37.42 29.43 2.31
C ASN A 557 -36.03 29.39 1.64
N VAL A 558 -35.56 28.19 1.28
CA VAL A 558 -34.28 27.99 0.60
C VAL A 558 -34.49 28.00 -0.91
N LYS A 559 -33.72 28.80 -1.65
CA LYS A 559 -33.81 28.84 -3.12
C LYS A 559 -33.24 27.57 -3.71
N PHE A 560 -33.96 26.94 -4.64
CA PHE A 560 -33.46 25.78 -5.36
C PHE A 560 -33.72 25.84 -6.86
N ALA A 561 -32.91 25.08 -7.61
CA ALA A 561 -33.20 24.74 -8.99
C ALA A 561 -32.95 23.25 -9.23
N VAL A 562 -33.87 22.58 -9.93
CA VAL A 562 -33.74 21.17 -10.30
C VAL A 562 -33.83 20.99 -11.81
N SER A 563 -32.83 20.30 -12.38
CA SER A 563 -32.84 19.86 -13.78
C SER A 563 -33.48 18.48 -13.90
N ASN A 564 -34.39 18.29 -14.87
CA ASN A 564 -34.96 16.97 -15.16
C ASN A 564 -35.47 16.88 -16.61
N VAL A 565 -35.87 15.69 -17.04
CA VAL A 565 -36.45 15.42 -18.35
C VAL A 565 -37.92 15.04 -18.20
N SER A 566 -38.78 15.87 -18.79
CA SER A 566 -40.23 15.65 -18.76
C SER A 566 -40.70 14.65 -19.82
N HIS A 567 -40.05 14.67 -21.00
CA HIS A 567 -40.38 13.83 -22.13
C HIS A 567 -39.12 13.23 -22.76
N TYR A 568 -39.13 11.91 -22.96
CA TYR A 568 -38.04 11.18 -23.61
C TYR A 568 -38.57 9.96 -24.37
N LYS A 569 -38.32 9.89 -25.69
CA LYS A 569 -38.70 8.73 -26.55
C LYS A 569 -40.16 8.26 -26.34
N GLY A 570 -41.11 9.20 -26.27
CA GLY A 570 -42.54 8.91 -26.08
C GLY A 570 -42.96 8.55 -24.65
N LYS A 571 -42.02 8.52 -23.69
CA LYS A 571 -42.32 8.39 -22.26
C LYS A 571 -42.48 9.77 -21.63
N ILE A 572 -43.43 9.87 -20.70
CA ILE A 572 -43.70 11.07 -19.90
C ILE A 572 -43.42 10.72 -18.45
N ASN A 573 -42.65 11.57 -17.77
CA ASN A 573 -42.49 11.48 -16.33
C ASN A 573 -43.71 12.14 -15.66
N GLN A 574 -44.80 11.39 -15.51
CA GLN A 574 -46.09 11.94 -15.08
C GLN A 574 -46.01 12.64 -13.72
N GLN A 575 -45.30 12.03 -12.77
CA GLN A 575 -45.16 12.55 -11.42
C GLN A 575 -44.42 13.90 -11.40
N PHE A 576 -43.26 13.96 -12.06
CA PHE A 576 -42.50 15.21 -12.18
C PHE A 576 -43.25 16.26 -13.01
N PHE A 577 -43.98 15.81 -14.05
CA PHE A 577 -44.78 16.68 -14.91
C PHE A 577 -45.94 17.35 -14.18
N GLU A 578 -46.62 16.65 -13.28
CA GLU A 578 -47.68 17.24 -12.45
C GLU A 578 -47.11 18.20 -11.42
N TRP A 579 -46.02 17.81 -10.74
CA TRP A 579 -45.34 18.62 -9.74
C TRP A 579 -44.81 19.96 -10.29
N ARG A 580 -44.19 19.94 -11.48
CA ARG A 580 -43.65 21.17 -12.10
C ARG A 580 -44.71 22.23 -12.42
N ARG A 581 -46.00 21.86 -12.53
CA ARG A 581 -47.07 22.82 -12.85
C ARG A 581 -47.33 23.83 -11.74
N GLN A 582 -46.83 23.54 -10.54
CA GLN A 582 -46.97 24.39 -9.36
C GLN A 582 -45.72 25.25 -9.11
N HIS A 583 -44.72 25.18 -9.99
CA HIS A 583 -43.41 25.81 -9.83
C HIS A 583 -43.00 26.58 -11.08
N ASN A 584 -41.99 27.44 -10.96
CA ASN A 584 -41.43 28.15 -12.11
C ASN A 584 -40.68 27.16 -12.99
N SER A 585 -41.07 27.07 -14.26
CA SER A 585 -40.57 26.04 -15.17
C SER A 585 -40.02 26.66 -16.46
N PHE A 586 -38.77 26.32 -16.76
CA PHE A 586 -38.05 26.83 -17.91
C PHE A 586 -37.64 25.66 -18.81
N ASP A 587 -38.07 25.69 -20.06
CA ASP A 587 -37.66 24.69 -21.04
C ASP A 587 -36.23 24.96 -21.49
N ILE A 588 -35.36 23.95 -21.39
CA ILE A 588 -33.97 24.05 -21.85
C ILE A 588 -33.91 23.53 -23.28
N LYS A 589 -33.43 24.39 -24.21
CA LYS A 589 -33.06 23.94 -25.55
C LYS A 589 -31.71 23.23 -25.51
N SER A 590 -31.70 21.92 -25.28
CA SER A 590 -30.48 21.12 -25.38
C SER A 590 -30.34 20.47 -26.76
N ASN A 591 -29.18 20.67 -27.39
CA ASN A 591 -28.78 19.91 -28.58
C ASN A 591 -28.16 18.58 -28.12
N TYR A 592 -28.98 17.67 -27.60
CA TYR A 592 -28.48 16.38 -27.12
C TYR A 592 -28.08 15.47 -28.32
N ILE A 593 -26.79 15.35 -28.58
CA ILE A 593 -26.23 14.45 -29.60
C ILE A 593 -25.78 13.16 -28.92
N SER A 594 -26.48 12.06 -29.17
CA SER A 594 -26.06 10.72 -28.74
C SER A 594 -25.07 10.14 -29.76
N TYR A 595 -23.84 9.81 -29.33
CA TYR A 595 -22.77 9.25 -30.18
C TYR A 595 -23.18 7.97 -30.96
N HIS A 596 -24.25 7.30 -30.55
CA HIS A 596 -24.73 6.04 -31.13
C HIS A 596 -26.16 6.08 -31.72
N ASP A 597 -26.83 7.25 -31.79
CA ASP A 597 -28.25 7.28 -32.19
C ASP A 597 -28.63 8.65 -32.81
N ASN A 598 -28.75 8.69 -34.14
CA ASN A 598 -29.00 9.88 -34.98
C ASN A 598 -30.49 10.13 -35.29
N SER A 599 -31.44 9.49 -34.59
CA SER A 599 -32.88 9.76 -34.80
C SER A 599 -33.28 11.15 -34.24
N ASN A 600 -34.16 11.90 -34.91
CA ASN A 600 -34.85 13.06 -34.33
C ASN A 600 -35.66 12.62 -33.10
N LYS A 601 -35.29 13.09 -31.90
CA LYS A 601 -35.97 12.75 -30.64
C LYS A 601 -36.64 13.98 -30.08
N GLU A 602 -37.86 13.81 -29.57
CA GLU A 602 -38.46 14.79 -28.68
C GLU A 602 -37.80 14.61 -27.30
N PHE A 603 -36.84 15.48 -26.98
CA PHE A 603 -36.12 15.56 -25.72
C PHE A 603 -36.50 16.88 -25.07
N LYS A 604 -37.27 16.86 -23.98
CA LYS A 604 -37.71 18.08 -23.28
C LYS A 604 -37.11 18.12 -21.88
N GLU A 605 -35.92 18.67 -21.83
CA GLU A 605 -35.22 19.02 -20.59
C GLU A 605 -35.79 20.31 -20.03
N VAL A 606 -35.94 20.35 -18.71
CA VAL A 606 -36.52 21.47 -18.00
C VAL A 606 -35.73 21.80 -16.75
N LEU A 607 -35.66 23.09 -16.44
CA LEU A 607 -35.20 23.59 -15.16
C LEU A 607 -36.42 24.07 -14.37
N ILE A 608 -36.57 23.59 -13.14
CA ILE A 608 -37.65 24.01 -12.24
C ILE A 608 -37.05 24.75 -11.05
N THR A 609 -37.61 25.90 -10.69
CA THR A 609 -37.19 26.71 -9.54
C THR A 609 -38.39 27.08 -8.65
N ASN A 610 -38.14 27.33 -7.36
CA ASN A 610 -39.14 27.90 -6.44
C ASN A 610 -39.09 29.43 -6.34
N TYR A 611 -38.10 30.06 -6.94
CA TYR A 611 -37.99 31.52 -7.07
C TYR A 611 -38.16 31.93 -8.52
N GLU A 612 -38.53 33.19 -8.74
CA GLU A 612 -38.54 33.79 -10.07
C GLU A 612 -37.13 34.34 -10.36
N PRO A 613 -36.41 33.82 -11.38
CA PRO A 613 -35.09 34.32 -11.71
C PRO A 613 -35.20 35.75 -12.27
N GLU A 614 -34.32 36.65 -11.83
CA GLU A 614 -34.08 37.90 -12.55
C GLU A 614 -33.40 37.55 -13.88
N ILE A 615 -34.19 37.36 -14.94
CA ILE A 615 -33.66 36.98 -16.25
C ILE A 615 -32.97 38.20 -16.85
N PHE A 616 -31.64 38.28 -16.73
CA PHE A 616 -30.86 39.10 -17.65
C PHE A 616 -30.84 38.38 -19.00
N VAL A 617 -31.71 38.80 -19.93
CA VAL A 617 -31.62 38.41 -21.33
C VAL A 617 -30.47 39.22 -21.93
N PRO A 618 -29.31 38.62 -22.27
CA PRO A 618 -28.36 39.33 -23.10
C PRO A 618 -29.07 39.55 -24.43
N THR A 619 -29.35 40.81 -24.78
CA THR A 619 -29.71 41.14 -26.15
C THR A 619 -28.62 40.56 -27.05
N GLN A 620 -29.02 39.89 -28.12
CA GLN A 620 -28.11 39.36 -29.14
C GLN A 620 -27.38 40.52 -29.83
N GLU A 621 -26.42 41.15 -29.15
CA GLU A 621 -25.26 41.74 -29.79
C GLU A 621 -24.18 40.66 -29.73
N THR A 622 -23.89 40.13 -30.91
CA THR A 622 -22.80 39.23 -31.26
C THR A 622 -21.62 39.30 -30.28
N ILE A 623 -21.47 38.26 -29.45
CA ILE A 623 -20.19 37.94 -28.83
C ILE A 623 -19.24 37.62 -29.99
N ASN A 624 -18.34 38.56 -30.27
CA ASN A 624 -17.28 38.39 -31.26
C ASN A 624 -16.23 37.46 -30.66
N PHE A 625 -16.30 36.17 -30.98
CA PHE A 625 -15.43 35.10 -30.44
C PHE A 625 -13.93 35.35 -30.64
N THR A 626 -13.55 36.31 -31.49
CA THR A 626 -12.16 36.71 -31.73
C THR A 626 -11.51 37.43 -30.54
N GLU A 627 -12.27 38.10 -29.67
CA GLU A 627 -11.70 38.81 -28.51
C GLU A 627 -11.34 37.86 -27.35
N LEU A 628 -12.07 36.74 -27.22
CA LEU A 628 -11.84 35.74 -26.16
C LEU A 628 -10.56 34.91 -26.35
N GLU A 629 -10.07 34.75 -27.58
CA GLU A 629 -8.78 34.07 -27.83
C GLU A 629 -7.57 34.88 -27.38
N THR A 630 -7.70 36.21 -27.21
CA THR A 630 -6.58 37.09 -26.81
C THR A 630 -6.35 37.09 -25.30
N VAL A 631 -7.34 36.65 -24.51
CA VAL A 631 -7.27 36.59 -23.03
C VAL A 631 -6.83 35.21 -22.53
N LEU A 632 -6.89 34.18 -23.39
CA LEU A 632 -6.56 32.78 -23.05
C LEU A 632 -5.27 32.26 -23.71
N ARG A 633 -4.44 33.14 -24.29
CA ARG A 633 -3.02 32.90 -24.56
C ARG A 633 -2.18 33.72 -23.60
#